data_AF-A0A6A6KDJ8-F1
#
_entry.id   AF-A0A6A6KDJ8-F1
#
_cell.length_a   1.000
_cell.length_b   1.000
_cell.length_c   1.000
_cell.angle_alpha   90.00
_cell.angle_beta   90.00
_cell.angle_gamma   90.00
#
_symmetry.space_group_name_H-M   'P 1'
#
loop_
_entity.id
_entity.type
_entity.pdbx_description
1 polymer ?
#
loop_
_entity_poly.entity_id
_entity_poly.type
_entity_poly.pdbx_seq_one_letter_code
_entity_poly.pdbx_strand_id
1 'polypeptide(L)'
;MTEWFACRGGTPGPGLRLCSHVGCGRPETRKHEFRRCSVCGAVNYCSRACQALDWKLRHKEECAPVERWIDEDGEGGDGEAGEGGLGRGSGMGFIMEFAEHLVLRLMEDPKERDRKFREHVYAVKDRCNKTKEMWSYPLRPYGFWTFERHNAQLAWDAQISQVPGRRDPYDDLLQESYGSPK
;
A
#
# COMPACT_ATOMS: atom_id res chain seq x y z
N MET A 1 29.88 12.77 -2.38
CA MET A 1 28.82 11.95 -3.00
C MET A 1 28.86 10.56 -2.35
N THR A 2 27.97 10.35 -1.38
CA THR A 2 27.46 9.05 -0.88
C THR A 2 28.41 8.02 -0.25
N GLU A 3 28.85 8.28 0.99
CA GLU A 3 29.56 7.32 1.87
C GLU A 3 28.67 6.15 2.36
N TRP A 4 27.35 6.28 2.19
CA TRP A 4 26.35 5.27 2.61
C TRP A 4 26.53 3.89 1.95
N PHE A 5 27.13 3.81 0.75
CA PHE A 5 27.34 2.54 0.05
C PHE A 5 28.55 1.73 0.55
N ALA A 6 29.41 2.31 1.41
CA ALA A 6 30.66 1.67 1.84
C ALA A 6 30.45 0.53 2.85
N CYS A 7 29.30 0.47 3.54
CA CYS A 7 29.04 -0.54 4.58
C CYS A 7 28.43 -1.84 4.03
N ARG A 8 28.89 -2.33 2.88
CA ARG A 8 28.44 -3.60 2.25
C ARG A 8 28.81 -4.88 3.03
N GLY A 9 29.18 -4.78 4.30
CA GLY A 9 29.62 -5.93 5.09
C GLY A 9 29.78 -5.68 6.59
N GLY A 10 29.10 -4.68 7.16
CA GLY A 10 29.11 -4.47 8.60
C GLY A 10 28.20 -5.49 9.29
N THR A 11 28.76 -6.37 10.12
CA THR A 11 27.99 -7.12 11.10
C THR A 11 27.15 -6.14 11.93
N PRO A 12 25.82 -6.24 11.93
CA PRO A 12 25.00 -5.41 12.79
C PRO A 12 25.41 -5.64 14.24
N GLY A 13 25.49 -4.56 15.02
CA GLY A 13 25.68 -4.69 16.48
C GLY A 13 24.60 -5.58 17.10
N PRO A 14 24.85 -6.15 18.29
CA PRO A 14 23.93 -7.09 18.93
C PRO A 14 22.52 -6.48 19.03
N GLY A 15 21.56 -7.09 18.34
CA GLY A 15 20.14 -6.67 18.32
C GLY A 15 19.71 -5.74 17.17
N LEU A 16 20.60 -5.36 16.26
CA LEU A 16 20.24 -4.62 15.03
C LEU A 16 20.05 -5.61 13.87
N ARG A 17 18.96 -5.46 13.11
CA ARG A 17 18.62 -6.39 12.02
C ARG A 17 19.08 -5.87 10.67
N LEU A 18 19.23 -6.77 9.69
CA LEU A 18 19.48 -6.40 8.29
C LEU A 18 18.18 -6.47 7.48
N CYS A 19 18.10 -5.64 6.44
CA CYS A 19 17.07 -5.79 5.43
C CYS A 19 17.26 -7.13 4.68
N SER A 20 16.22 -7.97 4.66
CA SER A 20 16.23 -9.29 4.01
C SER A 20 16.28 -9.24 2.48
N HIS A 21 16.13 -8.05 1.88
CA HIS A 21 16.33 -7.89 0.44
C HIS A 21 17.83 -7.87 0.10
N VAL A 22 18.29 -8.86 -0.66
CA VAL A 22 19.70 -9.08 -1.06
C VAL A 22 20.33 -7.84 -1.71
N GLY A 23 19.54 -7.02 -2.41
CA GLY A 23 20.02 -5.79 -3.06
C GLY A 23 20.12 -4.55 -2.16
N CYS A 24 19.64 -4.61 -0.91
CA CYS A 24 19.61 -3.44 -0.02
C CYS A 24 20.75 -3.45 1.03
N GLY A 25 20.92 -4.57 1.76
CA GLY A 25 21.97 -4.73 2.76
C GLY A 25 22.00 -3.68 3.90
N ARG A 26 20.95 -2.87 4.04
CA ARG A 26 20.88 -1.78 5.04
C ARG A 26 20.76 -2.36 6.45
N PRO A 27 21.66 -1.99 7.39
CA PRO A 27 21.50 -2.29 8.81
C PRO A 27 20.49 -1.35 9.47
N GLU A 28 19.79 -1.89 10.46
CA GLU A 28 18.86 -1.17 11.32
C GLU A 28 19.62 -0.14 12.15
N THR A 29 19.12 1.10 12.21
CA THR A 29 19.77 2.17 12.99
C THR A 29 19.12 2.39 14.35
N ARG A 30 17.86 1.97 14.51
CA ARG A 30 17.09 2.02 15.75
C ARG A 30 16.30 0.73 15.92
N LYS A 31 16.17 0.21 17.15
CA LYS A 31 15.37 -0.99 17.43
C LYS A 31 13.94 -0.83 16.90
N HIS A 32 13.46 -1.82 16.14
CA HIS A 32 12.12 -1.89 15.56
C HIS A 32 11.82 -0.82 14.48
N GLU A 33 12.85 -0.26 13.83
CA GLU A 33 12.67 0.58 12.64
C GLU A 33 12.18 -0.25 11.46
N PHE A 34 12.64 -1.52 11.37
CA PHE A 34 12.32 -2.40 10.25
C PHE A 34 10.99 -3.10 10.44
N ARG A 35 10.22 -3.18 9.35
CA ARG A 35 8.93 -3.86 9.33
C ARG A 35 9.11 -5.34 8.99
N ARG A 36 8.41 -6.21 9.71
CA ARG A 36 8.36 -7.65 9.39
C ARG A 36 7.31 -7.93 8.33
N CYS A 37 7.45 -9.03 7.60
CA CYS A 37 6.36 -9.54 6.77
C CYS A 37 5.15 -9.86 7.67
N SER A 38 3.97 -9.38 7.29
CA SER A 38 2.74 -9.60 8.07
C SER A 38 2.26 -11.05 8.05
N VAL A 39 2.71 -11.85 7.09
CA VAL A 39 2.28 -13.24 6.92
C VAL A 39 3.19 -14.18 7.72
N CYS A 40 4.49 -14.20 7.41
CA CYS A 40 5.42 -15.13 8.04
C CYS A 40 6.13 -14.57 9.28
N GLY A 41 6.22 -13.24 9.45
CA GLY A 41 6.95 -12.60 10.55
C GLY A 41 8.48 -12.81 10.55
N ALA A 42 9.04 -13.67 9.70
CA ALA A 42 10.43 -14.09 9.75
C ALA A 42 11.42 -13.09 9.11
N VAL A 43 11.01 -12.44 8.02
CA VAL A 43 11.85 -11.49 7.25
C VAL A 43 11.61 -10.04 7.66
N ASN A 44 12.64 -9.20 7.57
CA ASN A 44 12.61 -7.78 7.98
C ASN A 44 12.96 -6.86 6.81
N TYR A 45 12.24 -5.75 6.65
CA TYR A 45 12.44 -4.79 5.56
C TYR A 45 12.59 -3.36 6.07
N CYS A 46 13.56 -2.64 5.52
CA CYS A 46 13.75 -1.21 5.82
C CYS A 46 12.68 -0.30 5.18
N SER A 47 11.96 -0.78 4.15
CA SER A 47 10.91 -0.03 3.48
C SER A 47 9.89 -0.95 2.79
N ARG A 48 8.71 -0.39 2.47
CA ARG A 48 7.70 -1.10 1.66
C ARG A 48 8.20 -1.41 0.24
N ALA A 49 9.11 -0.61 -0.30
CA ALA A 49 9.72 -0.85 -1.60
C ALA A 49 10.58 -2.12 -1.59
N CYS A 50 11.43 -2.30 -0.56
CA CYS A 50 12.24 -3.51 -0.43
C CYS A 50 11.38 -4.76 -0.21
N GLN A 51 10.28 -4.64 0.54
CA GLN A 51 9.31 -5.72 0.70
C GLN A 51 8.68 -6.13 -0.64
N ALA A 52 8.24 -5.16 -1.45
CA ALA A 52 7.59 -5.43 -2.73
C ALA A 52 8.55 -6.08 -3.75
N LEU A 53 9.82 -5.64 -3.76
CA LEU A 53 10.85 -6.21 -4.62
C LEU A 53 11.19 -7.65 -4.21
N ASP A 54 11.41 -7.91 -2.92
CA ASP A 54 11.71 -9.26 -2.44
C ASP A 54 10.50 -10.20 -2.61
N TRP A 55 9.28 -9.69 -2.46
CA TRP A 55 8.05 -10.43 -2.74
C TRP A 55 7.97 -10.91 -4.19
N LYS A 56 8.32 -10.04 -5.14
CA LYS A 56 8.28 -10.38 -6.57
C LYS A 56 9.36 -11.39 -6.96
N LEU A 57 10.51 -11.36 -6.28
CA LEU A 57 11.68 -12.15 -6.68
C LEU A 57 11.73 -13.54 -6.04
N ARG A 58 11.32 -13.69 -4.78
CA ARG A 58 11.52 -14.94 -4.03
C ARG A 58 10.53 -15.14 -2.90
N HIS A 59 10.28 -14.10 -2.09
CA HIS A 59 9.60 -14.28 -0.81
C HIS A 59 8.17 -14.82 -0.94
N LYS A 60 7.49 -14.56 -2.07
CA LYS A 60 6.13 -15.08 -2.32
C LYS A 60 6.05 -16.61 -2.29
N GLU A 61 7.10 -17.31 -2.72
CA GLU A 61 7.11 -18.78 -2.80
C GLU A 61 7.48 -19.43 -1.46
N GLU A 62 8.30 -18.76 -0.67
CA GLU A 62 8.80 -19.24 0.63
C GLU A 62 7.94 -18.78 1.81
N CYS A 63 7.02 -17.83 1.60
CA CYS A 63 6.26 -17.22 2.69
C CYS A 63 5.13 -18.12 3.19
N ALA A 64 5.38 -18.83 4.29
CA ALA A 64 4.37 -19.55 5.06
C ALA A 64 4.05 -18.83 6.38
N PRO A 65 2.79 -18.82 6.85
CA PRO A 65 2.45 -18.34 8.19
C PRO A 65 3.24 -19.14 9.24
N VAL A 66 3.99 -18.43 10.07
CA VAL A 66 4.55 -19.03 11.29
C VAL A 66 3.39 -19.10 12.29
N GLU A 67 2.95 -20.32 12.62
CA GLU A 67 2.16 -20.62 13.82
C GLU A 67 2.97 -20.10 15.02
N ARG A 68 2.62 -18.90 15.48
CA ARG A 68 3.31 -18.23 16.58
C ARG A 68 2.80 -18.81 17.88
N TRP A 69 3.41 -19.91 18.31
CA TRP A 69 3.48 -20.19 19.74
C TRP A 69 4.21 -19.00 20.35
N ILE A 70 3.52 -18.29 21.25
CA ILE A 70 4.10 -17.18 21.98
C ILE A 70 4.99 -17.84 23.03
N ASP A 71 6.22 -18.17 22.65
CA ASP A 71 7.25 -18.46 23.64
C ASP A 71 7.74 -17.10 24.16
N GLU A 72 7.35 -16.84 25.40
CA GLU A 72 7.93 -15.80 26.24
C GLU A 72 9.44 -15.97 26.28
N ASP A 73 10.16 -14.86 26.17
CA ASP A 73 11.60 -14.81 26.38
C ASP A 73 11.92 -15.30 27.81
N GLY A 74 12.31 -16.58 27.95
CA GLY A 74 12.54 -17.24 29.24
C GLY A 74 13.48 -18.44 29.11
N GLU A 75 14.74 -18.19 29.42
CA GLU A 75 15.89 -19.09 29.50
C GLU A 75 15.68 -20.35 30.38
N GLY A 76 16.06 -21.53 29.86
CA GLY A 76 16.56 -22.66 30.65
C GLY A 76 15.72 -23.96 30.65
N GLY A 77 16.37 -25.09 30.34
CA GLY A 77 15.95 -26.41 30.82
C GLY A 77 15.78 -27.51 29.79
N ASP A 78 16.88 -28.22 29.54
CA ASP A 78 16.99 -29.61 29.10
C ASP A 78 15.92 -30.58 29.65
N GLY A 79 15.49 -31.53 28.81
CA GLY A 79 14.59 -32.62 29.18
C GLY A 79 14.21 -33.51 28.00
N GLU A 80 14.99 -34.55 27.78
CA GLU A 80 14.78 -35.61 26.79
C GLU A 80 13.67 -36.60 27.19
N ALA A 81 13.18 -37.34 26.20
CA ALA A 81 12.43 -38.61 26.25
C ALA A 81 10.89 -38.57 26.25
N GLY A 82 10.31 -39.24 25.24
CA GLY A 82 8.93 -39.71 25.29
C GLY A 82 8.28 -40.06 23.96
N GLU A 83 8.86 -40.98 23.18
CA GLU A 83 8.11 -41.70 22.14
C GLU A 83 7.01 -42.54 22.82
N GLY A 84 5.74 -42.24 22.54
CA GLY A 84 4.61 -42.90 23.15
C GLY A 84 3.33 -42.66 22.37
N GLY A 85 3.17 -43.37 21.25
CA GLY A 85 1.87 -43.49 20.59
C GLY A 85 0.92 -44.35 21.43
N LEU A 86 -0.29 -43.84 21.71
CA LEU A 86 -1.59 -44.53 21.60
C LEU A 86 -2.65 -43.84 22.48
N GLY A 87 -3.71 -43.35 21.84
CA GLY A 87 -4.94 -42.96 22.53
C GLY A 87 -5.78 -41.96 21.74
N ARG A 88 -6.51 -42.43 20.71
CA ARG A 88 -7.65 -41.68 20.14
C ARG A 88 -8.72 -41.58 21.24
N GLY A 89 -8.61 -40.55 22.06
CA GLY A 89 -9.56 -40.25 23.13
C GLY A 89 -10.83 -39.62 22.59
N SER A 90 -11.93 -40.37 22.67
CA SER A 90 -13.32 -39.95 22.43
C SER A 90 -13.72 -38.63 23.14
N GLY A 91 -12.95 -38.17 24.13
CA GLY A 91 -13.19 -36.93 24.88
C GLY A 91 -12.87 -35.62 24.14
N MET A 92 -12.07 -35.65 23.07
CA MET A 92 -11.77 -34.43 22.28
C MET A 92 -12.92 -34.05 21.32
N GLY A 93 -13.76 -35.01 20.93
CA GLY A 93 -14.92 -34.75 20.06
C GLY A 93 -16.01 -33.96 20.77
N PHE A 94 -16.33 -34.32 22.01
CA PHE A 94 -17.38 -33.67 22.79
C PHE A 94 -17.06 -32.20 23.13
N ILE A 95 -15.78 -31.89 23.41
CA ILE A 95 -15.33 -30.51 23.70
C ILE A 95 -15.36 -29.66 22.42
N MET A 96 -15.00 -30.23 21.26
CA MET A 96 -15.08 -29.56 19.97
C MET A 96 -16.52 -29.30 19.53
N GLU A 97 -17.42 -30.28 19.68
CA GLU A 97 -18.85 -30.13 19.37
C GLU A 97 -19.54 -29.07 20.28
N PHE A 98 -19.18 -29.05 21.57
CA PHE A 98 -19.69 -28.04 22.48
C PHE A 98 -19.16 -26.64 22.16
N ALA A 99 -17.88 -26.53 21.78
CA ALA A 99 -17.28 -25.28 21.34
C ALA A 99 -17.90 -24.78 20.03
N GLU A 100 -18.15 -25.65 19.04
CA GLU A 100 -18.82 -25.31 17.79
C GLU A 100 -20.24 -24.76 18.04
N HIS A 101 -21.00 -25.40 18.92
CA HIS A 101 -22.35 -24.95 19.27
C HIS A 101 -22.34 -23.63 20.07
N LEU A 102 -21.32 -23.40 20.90
CA LEU A 102 -21.13 -22.13 21.61
C LEU A 102 -20.73 -21.00 20.64
N VAL A 103 -19.84 -21.29 19.69
CA VAL A 103 -19.37 -20.35 18.66
C VAL A 103 -20.51 -20.00 17.70
N LEU A 104 -21.31 -20.96 17.25
CA LEU A 104 -22.49 -20.72 16.41
C LEU A 104 -23.55 -19.86 17.12
N ARG A 105 -23.69 -20.00 18.44
CA ARG A 105 -24.63 -19.20 19.23
C ARG A 105 -24.11 -17.77 19.48
N LEU A 106 -22.78 -17.57 19.45
CA LEU A 106 -22.13 -16.27 19.61
C LEU A 106 -21.86 -15.54 18.28
N MET A 107 -21.90 -16.23 17.14
CA MET A 107 -21.75 -15.65 15.80
C MET A 107 -23.08 -15.13 15.25
N GLU A 108 -23.04 -13.93 14.68
CA GLU A 108 -24.18 -13.35 13.95
C GLU A 108 -24.49 -14.18 12.69
N ASP A 109 -25.78 -14.42 12.40
CA ASP A 109 -26.19 -15.27 11.27
C ASP A 109 -25.56 -14.75 9.96
N PRO A 110 -24.84 -15.61 9.20
CA PRO A 110 -24.17 -15.21 7.97
C PRO A 110 -25.08 -14.48 6.97
N LYS A 111 -26.38 -14.82 6.93
CA LYS A 111 -27.35 -14.18 6.03
C LYS A 111 -27.68 -12.76 6.46
N GLU A 112 -27.77 -12.51 7.77
CA GLU A 112 -28.06 -11.18 8.30
C GLU A 112 -26.88 -10.23 8.10
N ARG A 113 -25.66 -10.70 8.33
CA ARG A 113 -24.44 -9.96 8.03
C ARG A 113 -24.35 -9.60 6.55
N ASP A 114 -24.58 -10.58 5.67
CA ASP A 114 -24.55 -10.36 4.22
C ASP A 114 -25.65 -9.41 3.74
N ARG A 115 -26.84 -9.43 4.38
CA ARG A 115 -27.91 -8.45 4.14
C ARG A 115 -27.45 -7.04 4.54
N LYS A 116 -26.96 -6.85 5.76
CA LYS A 116 -26.44 -5.56 6.26
C LYS A 116 -25.32 -5.02 5.37
N PHE A 117 -24.42 -5.90 4.90
CA PHE A 117 -23.36 -5.52 3.98
C PHE A 117 -23.91 -5.06 2.62
N ARG A 118 -24.89 -5.78 2.05
CA ARG A 118 -25.55 -5.37 0.80
C ARG A 118 -26.27 -4.02 0.95
N GLU A 119 -26.98 -3.80 2.05
CA GLU A 119 -27.62 -2.52 2.37
C GLU A 119 -26.60 -1.38 2.43
N HIS A 120 -25.46 -1.60 3.09
CA HIS A 120 -24.38 -0.61 3.13
C HIS A 120 -23.83 -0.30 1.73
N VAL A 121 -23.58 -1.33 0.91
CA VAL A 121 -23.10 -1.16 -0.48
C VAL A 121 -24.08 -0.36 -1.32
N TYR A 122 -25.39 -0.64 -1.22
CA TYR A 122 -26.41 0.13 -1.94
C TYR A 122 -26.49 1.57 -1.44
N ALA A 123 -26.40 1.82 -0.14
CA ALA A 123 -26.36 3.18 0.40
C ALA A 123 -25.12 3.98 -0.09
N VAL A 124 -23.95 3.32 -0.20
CA VAL A 124 -22.75 3.95 -0.80
C VAL A 124 -22.99 4.28 -2.28
N LYS A 125 -23.57 3.36 -3.04
CA LYS A 125 -23.88 3.56 -4.46
C LYS A 125 -24.80 4.76 -4.67
N ASP A 126 -25.84 4.90 -3.86
CA ASP A 126 -26.80 6.00 -3.96
C ASP A 126 -26.16 7.37 -3.64
N ARG A 127 -25.24 7.42 -2.67
CA ARG A 127 -24.45 8.64 -2.40
C ARG A 127 -23.58 9.03 -3.59
N CYS A 128 -22.97 8.05 -4.25
CA CYS A 128 -22.15 8.28 -5.44
C CYS A 128 -22.99 8.72 -6.65
N ASN A 129 -24.24 8.26 -6.79
CA ASN A 129 -25.10 8.65 -7.91
C ASN A 129 -25.35 10.17 -7.95
N LYS A 130 -25.67 10.81 -6.82
CA LYS A 130 -25.84 12.27 -6.74
C LYS A 130 -24.59 13.04 -7.17
N THR A 131 -23.42 12.54 -6.78
CA THR A 131 -22.14 13.15 -7.16
C THR A 131 -21.90 13.01 -8.67
N LYS A 132 -22.21 11.83 -9.24
CA LYS A 132 -22.14 11.59 -10.68
C LYS A 132 -23.13 12.41 -11.47
N GLU A 133 -24.34 12.61 -10.96
CA GLU A 133 -25.34 13.52 -11.55
C GLU A 133 -24.79 14.94 -11.58
N MET A 134 -24.19 15.42 -10.49
CA MET A 134 -23.55 16.74 -10.45
C MET A 134 -22.40 16.85 -11.47
N TRP A 135 -21.60 15.80 -11.63
CA TRP A 135 -20.51 15.75 -12.62
C TRP A 135 -21.00 15.57 -14.06
N SER A 136 -22.25 15.12 -14.26
CA SER A 136 -22.86 14.99 -15.58
C SER A 136 -23.23 16.35 -16.19
N TYR A 137 -23.33 17.39 -15.37
CA TYR A 137 -23.51 18.74 -15.87
C TYR A 137 -22.23 19.21 -16.59
N PRO A 138 -22.35 19.81 -17.78
CA PRO A 138 -21.20 20.36 -18.49
C PRO A 138 -20.44 21.35 -17.60
N LEU A 139 -19.12 21.25 -17.55
CA LEU A 139 -18.25 22.21 -16.84
C LEU A 139 -18.57 23.67 -17.21
N ARG A 140 -19.01 23.88 -18.46
CA ARG A 140 -19.49 25.17 -18.96
C ARG A 140 -20.81 24.98 -19.70
N PRO A 141 -21.89 25.65 -19.28
CA PRO A 141 -23.17 25.60 -19.98
C PRO A 141 -23.05 26.06 -21.45
N TYR A 142 -23.92 25.55 -22.31
CA TYR A 142 -24.01 26.02 -23.70
C TYR A 142 -24.30 27.54 -23.72
N GLY A 143 -23.56 28.29 -24.55
CA GLY A 143 -23.58 29.76 -24.54
C GLY A 143 -22.55 30.41 -23.61
N PHE A 144 -21.77 29.65 -22.84
CA PHE A 144 -20.61 30.22 -22.12
C PHE A 144 -19.63 30.91 -23.08
N TRP A 145 -19.40 30.31 -24.25
CA TRP A 145 -18.46 30.76 -25.28
C TRP A 145 -18.98 31.91 -26.16
N THR A 146 -20.25 32.29 -26.04
CA THR A 146 -20.85 33.36 -26.85
C THR A 146 -20.72 34.75 -26.20
N PHE A 147 -20.28 34.83 -24.94
CA PHE A 147 -20.05 36.10 -24.26
C PHE A 147 -18.56 36.46 -24.28
N GLU A 148 -18.22 37.61 -24.87
CA GLU A 148 -16.83 38.12 -24.94
C GLU A 148 -16.15 38.19 -23.57
N ARG A 149 -16.91 38.53 -22.51
CA ARG A 149 -16.38 38.57 -21.14
C ARG A 149 -15.78 37.24 -20.69
N HIS A 150 -16.34 36.12 -21.13
CA HIS A 150 -15.84 34.79 -20.79
C HIS A 150 -14.70 34.31 -21.71
N ASN A 151 -14.57 34.91 -22.90
CA ASN A 151 -13.47 34.67 -23.83
C ASN A 151 -12.26 35.58 -23.56
N ALA A 152 -12.44 36.65 -22.78
CA ALA A 152 -11.36 37.57 -22.40
C ALA A 152 -10.20 36.83 -21.74
N GLN A 153 -10.46 35.87 -20.84
CA GLN A 153 -9.40 35.06 -20.21
C GLN A 153 -8.56 34.31 -21.25
N LEU A 154 -9.16 33.82 -22.34
CA LEU A 154 -8.42 33.11 -23.39
C LEU A 154 -7.57 34.05 -24.23
N ALA A 155 -8.04 35.28 -24.45
CA ALA A 155 -7.25 36.32 -25.10
C ALA A 155 -6.04 36.71 -24.23
N TRP A 156 -6.24 36.85 -22.92
CA TRP A 156 -5.16 37.09 -21.96
C TRP A 156 -4.22 35.88 -21.84
N ASP A 157 -4.74 34.65 -21.84
CA ASP A 157 -3.94 33.43 -21.77
C ASP A 157 -3.09 33.23 -23.03
N ALA A 158 -3.57 33.64 -24.20
CA ALA A 158 -2.79 33.64 -25.43
C ALA A 158 -1.60 34.61 -25.37
N GLN A 159 -1.69 35.68 -24.56
CA GLN A 159 -0.57 36.60 -24.31
C GLN A 159 0.41 36.06 -23.26
N ILE A 160 0.07 34.99 -22.52
CA ILE A 160 0.99 34.35 -21.56
C ILE A 160 2.21 33.75 -22.27
N SER A 161 2.09 33.33 -23.53
CA SER A 161 3.25 32.90 -24.32
C SER A 161 4.27 34.03 -24.49
N GLN A 162 3.85 35.29 -24.48
CA GLN A 162 4.74 36.44 -24.62
C GLN A 162 5.39 36.86 -23.28
N VAL A 163 5.05 36.21 -22.17
CA VAL A 163 5.61 36.51 -20.84
C VAL A 163 7.08 36.07 -20.78
N PRO A 164 7.98 36.86 -20.17
CA PRO A 164 9.38 36.49 -19.99
C PRO A 164 9.54 35.10 -19.35
N GLY A 165 10.25 34.19 -20.03
CA GLY A 165 10.47 32.80 -19.59
C GLY A 165 9.41 31.78 -20.04
N ARG A 166 8.35 32.21 -20.72
CA ARG A 166 7.36 31.34 -21.42
C ARG A 166 7.41 31.48 -22.95
N ARG A 167 8.07 32.53 -23.43
CA ARG A 167 8.28 32.85 -24.85
C ARG A 167 9.10 31.79 -25.55
N ASP A 168 8.58 31.26 -26.65
CA ASP A 168 9.29 30.29 -27.48
C ASP A 168 10.51 30.99 -28.12
N PRO A 169 11.74 30.47 -27.95
CA PRO A 169 12.94 31.03 -28.57
C PRO A 169 12.87 31.16 -30.10
N TYR A 170 11.99 30.41 -30.78
CA TYR A 170 11.83 30.46 -32.23
C TYR A 170 10.81 31.51 -32.72
N ASP A 171 9.99 32.09 -31.83
CA ASP A 171 9.00 33.12 -32.20
C ASP A 171 9.67 34.38 -32.79
N ASP A 172 10.87 34.73 -32.33
CA ASP A 172 11.64 35.88 -32.82
C ASP A 172 12.15 35.69 -34.25
N LEU A 173 12.60 34.48 -34.59
CA LEU A 173 13.11 34.15 -35.92
C LEU A 173 11.99 34.18 -36.98
N LEU A 174 10.79 33.74 -36.60
CA LEU A 174 9.61 33.85 -37.44
C LEU A 174 9.21 35.31 -37.66
N GLN A 175 9.22 36.14 -36.60
CA GLN A 175 8.94 37.57 -36.70
C GLN A 175 9.92 38.31 -37.63
N GLU A 176 11.22 38.00 -37.56
CA GLU A 176 12.26 38.56 -38.44
C GLU A 176 12.07 38.17 -39.91
N SER A 177 11.62 36.93 -40.18
CA SER A 177 11.41 36.45 -41.55
C SER A 177 10.22 37.07 -42.29
N TYR A 178 9.18 37.52 -41.56
CA TYR A 178 7.99 38.15 -42.14
C TYR A 178 8.00 39.68 -42.04
N GLY A 179 8.95 40.27 -41.29
CA GLY A 179 9.17 41.71 -41.26
C GLY A 179 9.81 42.18 -42.57
N SER A 180 9.01 42.75 -43.47
CA SER A 180 9.55 43.35 -44.72
C SER A 180 10.68 44.34 -44.41
N PRO A 181 11.77 44.32 -45.18
CA PRO A 181 12.87 45.26 -44.98
C PRO A 181 12.38 46.69 -45.28
N LYS A 182 12.84 47.64 -44.46
CA LYS A 182 12.68 49.08 -44.70
C LYS A 182 13.34 49.52 -46.00
#